data_AF-T0GWB9-F1
#
_entry.id   AF-T0GWB9-F1
#
_cell.length_a   1.000
_cell.length_b   1.000
_cell.length_c   1.000
_cell.angle_alpha   90.00
_cell.angle_beta   90.00
_cell.angle_gamma   90.00
#
_symmetry.space_group_name_H-M   'P 1'
#
loop_
_entity.id
_entity.type
_entity.pdbx_description
1 polymer ?
#
loop_
_entity_poly.entity_id
_entity_poly.type
_entity_poly.pdbx_seq_one_letter_code
_entity_poly.pdbx_strand_id
1 'polypeptide(L)'
;MVTRRSFLYSAAAAIAARELGIEPALAGDLPAEQQVKIALYDSRFSAARDFGDEAAAHGLRTFGFANDMSRLWRRTLAPTLRERPQAIAGLTHVGALFCLERMAWDLGMRVMLRIEHFEDQGGNCRHIAAAGIPAAMTGLPDAGGASYGRQAAGFAVASRPAWRDCTHAAPARAAGQTGDPLATWVIAPVRRA
;
A
#
# COMPACT_ATOMS: atom_id res chain seq x y z
N MET A 1 11.13 -18.75 6.31
CA MET A 1 10.34 -19.76 7.05
C MET A 1 8.89 -19.28 7.09
N VAL A 2 7.95 -20.01 6.50
CA VAL A 2 6.53 -19.65 6.55
C VAL A 2 6.01 -20.01 7.95
N THR A 3 5.60 -18.99 8.72
CA THR A 3 5.04 -19.21 10.06
C THR A 3 3.58 -19.70 9.93
N ARG A 4 3.15 -20.56 10.85
CA ARG A 4 1.79 -21.15 10.87
C ARG A 4 0.65 -20.12 10.75
N ARG A 5 0.84 -18.90 11.28
CA ARG A 5 -0.11 -17.78 11.12
C ARG A 5 -0.15 -17.25 9.68
N SER A 6 1.01 -17.08 9.04
CA SER A 6 1.11 -16.66 7.63
C SER A 6 0.45 -17.68 6.69
N PHE A 7 0.54 -18.97 7.01
CA PHE A 7 -0.16 -20.04 6.29
C PHE A 7 -1.69 -19.99 6.47
N LEU A 8 -2.18 -19.71 7.68
CA LEU A 8 -3.63 -19.62 7.93
C LEU A 8 -4.27 -18.40 7.27
N TYR A 9 -3.60 -17.25 7.23
CA TYR A 9 -4.10 -16.07 6.52
C TYR A 9 -4.12 -16.27 5.00
N SER A 10 -3.12 -16.95 4.45
CA SER A 10 -3.08 -17.25 3.01
C SER A 10 -4.14 -18.28 2.61
N ALA A 11 -4.41 -19.28 3.45
CA ALA A 11 -5.49 -20.24 3.24
C ALA A 11 -6.88 -19.59 3.27
N ALA A 12 -7.14 -18.69 4.22
CA ALA A 12 -8.42 -17.99 4.32
C ALA A 12 -8.67 -17.06 3.11
N ALA A 13 -7.63 -16.36 2.64
CA ALA A 13 -7.71 -15.49 1.46
C ALA A 13 -7.98 -16.28 0.16
N ALA A 14 -7.41 -17.48 0.03
CA ALA A 14 -7.60 -18.34 -1.15
C ALA A 14 -9.04 -18.87 -1.27
N ILE A 15 -9.70 -19.14 -0.14
CA ILE A 15 -11.10 -19.63 -0.13
C ILE A 15 -12.06 -18.50 -0.53
N ALA A 16 -11.89 -17.29 0.01
CA ALA A 16 -12.72 -16.15 -0.35
C ALA A 16 -12.55 -15.72 -1.83
N ALA A 17 -11.36 -15.91 -2.41
CA ALA A 17 -11.10 -15.63 -3.82
C ALA A 17 -11.84 -16.59 -4.78
N ARG A 18 -11.96 -17.88 -4.43
CA ARG A 18 -12.67 -18.88 -5.24
C ARG A 18 -14.17 -18.62 -5.33
N GLU A 19 -14.80 -18.16 -4.25
CA GLU A 19 -16.23 -17.81 -4.23
C GLU A 19 -16.57 -16.60 -5.12
N LEU A 20 -15.57 -15.77 -5.43
CA LEU A 20 -15.68 -14.60 -6.30
C LEU A 20 -15.22 -14.87 -7.75
N GLY A 21 -14.93 -16.13 -8.11
CA GLY A 21 -14.42 -16.49 -9.44
C GLY A 21 -13.01 -15.94 -9.74
N ILE A 22 -12.27 -15.56 -8.69
CA ILE A 22 -10.87 -15.13 -8.80
C ILE A 22 -10.02 -16.38 -8.69
N GLU A 23 -9.60 -16.92 -9.84
CA GLU A 23 -8.64 -18.02 -9.89
C GLU A 23 -7.38 -17.62 -9.10
N PRO A 24 -6.98 -18.38 -8.08
CA PRO A 24 -5.74 -18.12 -7.38
C PRO A 24 -4.61 -18.30 -8.40
N ALA A 25 -3.92 -17.20 -8.73
CA ALA A 25 -2.71 -17.28 -9.51
C ALA A 25 -1.77 -18.24 -8.79
N LEU A 26 -1.47 -19.39 -9.43
CA LEU A 26 -0.36 -20.26 -9.06
C LEU A 26 0.84 -19.37 -8.75
N ALA A 27 1.54 -19.66 -7.65
CA ALA A 27 2.65 -18.87 -7.12
C ALA A 27 3.84 -18.84 -8.11
N GLY A 28 3.70 -18.16 -9.23
CA GLY A 28 4.80 -17.68 -10.04
C GLY A 28 5.47 -16.51 -9.32
N ASP A 29 6.77 -16.35 -9.52
CA ASP A 29 7.43 -15.14 -9.07
C ASP A 29 6.89 -13.94 -9.86
N LEU A 30 6.51 -12.89 -9.12
CA LEU A 30 6.18 -11.62 -9.74
C LEU A 30 7.40 -11.14 -10.54
N PRO A 31 7.21 -10.59 -11.76
CA PRO A 31 8.29 -9.93 -12.47
C PRO A 31 9.01 -8.93 -11.56
N ALA A 32 10.31 -8.79 -11.72
CA ALA A 32 11.15 -8.02 -10.81
C ALA A 32 10.66 -6.56 -10.67
N GLU A 33 10.07 -5.99 -11.71
CA GLU A 33 9.49 -4.65 -11.77
C GLU A 33 8.17 -4.51 -10.97
N GLN A 34 7.50 -5.63 -10.68
CA GLN A 34 6.30 -5.69 -9.85
C GLN A 34 6.61 -6.08 -8.40
N GLN A 35 7.88 -6.25 -8.03
CA GLN A 35 8.27 -6.51 -6.65
C GLN A 35 8.44 -5.18 -5.90
N VAL A 36 7.73 -5.02 -4.78
CA VAL A 36 7.92 -3.87 -3.91
C VAL A 36 9.25 -4.00 -3.17
N LYS A 37 10.18 -3.08 -3.44
CA LYS A 37 11.52 -3.04 -2.80
C LYS A 37 11.80 -1.75 -2.06
N ILE A 38 10.99 -0.72 -2.30
CA ILE A 38 11.09 0.59 -1.67
C ILE A 38 9.76 0.89 -0.99
N ALA A 39 9.85 1.37 0.25
CA ALA A 39 8.71 1.80 1.05
C ALA A 39 8.87 3.27 1.45
N LEU A 40 7.80 4.05 1.30
CA LEU A 40 7.73 5.45 1.69
C LEU A 40 6.76 5.61 2.86
N TYR A 41 7.08 6.47 3.81
CA TYR A 41 6.17 6.79 4.90
C TYR A 41 6.22 8.26 5.30
N ASP A 42 5.06 8.80 5.66
CA ASP A 42 4.94 10.15 6.18
C ASP A 42 5.24 10.16 7.69
N SER A 43 6.44 10.58 8.07
CA SER A 43 6.97 10.48 9.43
C SER A 43 6.21 11.31 10.46
N ARG A 44 5.29 12.18 10.04
CA ARG A 44 4.40 12.95 10.93
C ARG A 44 3.39 12.05 11.63
N PHE A 45 2.98 10.95 11.00
CA PHE A 45 1.92 10.08 11.50
C PHE A 45 2.50 8.81 12.14
N SER A 46 1.98 8.43 13.32
CA SER A 46 2.44 7.24 14.06
C SER A 46 2.27 5.97 13.25
N ALA A 47 1.09 5.75 12.66
CA ALA A 47 0.82 4.57 11.84
C ALA A 47 1.74 4.49 10.61
N ALA A 48 2.07 5.62 9.99
CA ALA A 48 3.03 5.65 8.89
C ALA A 48 4.45 5.29 9.36
N ARG A 49 4.88 5.72 10.54
CA ARG A 49 6.16 5.28 11.13
C ARG A 49 6.18 3.78 11.39
N ASP A 50 5.10 3.24 11.97
CA ASP A 50 4.96 1.80 12.17
C ASP A 50 4.98 1.00 10.87
N PHE A 51 4.37 1.53 9.80
CA PHE A 51 4.50 0.97 8.46
C PHE A 51 5.95 0.95 7.99
N GLY A 52 6.69 2.05 8.20
CA GLY A 52 8.10 2.14 7.87
C GLY A 52 8.94 1.11 8.61
N ASP A 53 8.73 0.96 9.91
CA ASP A 53 9.45 -0.02 10.74
C ASP A 53 9.17 -1.45 10.30
N GLU A 54 7.91 -1.78 10.03
CA GLU A 54 7.51 -3.11 9.58
C GLU A 54 8.04 -3.40 8.15
N ALA A 55 7.98 -2.44 7.24
CA ALA A 55 8.56 -2.57 5.90
C ALA A 55 10.08 -2.81 5.95
N ALA A 56 10.79 -2.12 6.86
CA ALA A 56 12.21 -2.35 7.10
C ALA A 56 12.48 -3.76 7.66
N ALA A 57 11.63 -4.24 8.58
CA ALA A 57 11.71 -5.60 9.11
C ALA A 57 11.49 -6.67 8.02
N HIS A 58 10.74 -6.34 6.97
CA HIS A 58 10.58 -7.15 5.77
C HIS A 58 11.70 -6.98 4.72
N GLY A 59 12.74 -6.20 5.01
CA GLY A 59 13.91 -6.02 4.15
C GLY A 59 13.74 -5.00 3.02
N LEU A 60 12.68 -4.17 3.05
CA LEU A 60 12.51 -3.09 2.08
C LEU A 60 13.44 -1.93 2.43
N ARG A 61 13.89 -1.19 1.40
CA ARG A 61 14.54 0.10 1.59
C ARG A 61 13.48 1.14 1.93
N THR A 62 13.54 1.71 3.13
CA THR A 62 12.51 2.65 3.63
C THR A 62 12.97 4.10 3.56
N PHE A 63 12.03 5.01 3.32
CA PHE A 63 12.27 6.45 3.39
C PHE A 63 11.12 7.17 4.09
N GLY A 64 11.46 7.85 5.19
CA GLY A 64 10.57 8.77 5.87
C GLY A 64 10.66 10.18 5.30
N PHE A 65 9.53 10.88 5.20
CA PHE A 65 9.47 12.30 4.90
C PHE A 65 8.39 12.96 5.75
N ALA A 66 8.52 14.26 6.02
CA ALA A 66 7.47 15.02 6.72
C ALA A 66 6.71 15.94 5.75
N ASN A 67 7.36 16.99 5.26
CA ASN A 67 6.66 18.05 4.50
C ASN A 67 7.10 18.19 3.04
N ASP A 68 8.28 17.69 2.66
CA ASP A 68 8.81 17.83 1.30
C ASP A 68 9.17 16.48 0.68
N MET A 69 8.13 15.80 0.17
CA MET A 69 8.30 14.60 -0.65
C MET A 69 9.01 14.91 -1.98
N SER A 70 8.87 16.14 -2.51
CA SER A 70 9.42 16.47 -3.82
C SER A 70 10.95 16.44 -3.85
N ARG A 71 11.63 16.83 -2.76
CA ARG A 71 13.09 16.67 -2.64
C ARG A 71 13.50 15.20 -2.63
N LEU A 72 12.82 14.35 -1.86
CA LEU A 72 13.06 12.90 -1.83
C LEU A 72 12.85 12.28 -3.22
N TRP A 73 11.77 12.68 -3.89
CA TRP A 73 11.47 12.23 -5.23
C TRP A 73 12.57 12.61 -6.23
N ARG A 74 12.89 13.90 -6.35
CA ARG A 74 13.84 14.39 -7.36
C ARG A 74 15.26 13.87 -7.16
N ARG A 75 15.71 13.78 -5.91
CA ARG A 75 17.12 13.45 -5.61
C ARG A 75 17.37 11.95 -5.48
N THR A 76 16.36 11.17 -5.11
CA THR A 76 16.55 9.75 -4.78
C THR A 76 15.67 8.87 -5.64
N LEU A 77 14.34 9.04 -5.58
CA LEU A 77 13.43 8.08 -6.19
C LEU A 77 13.44 8.14 -7.71
N ALA A 78 13.29 9.33 -8.31
CA ALA A 78 13.21 9.46 -9.76
C ALA A 78 14.47 8.98 -10.49
N PRO A 79 15.70 9.30 -10.06
CA PRO A 79 16.90 8.69 -10.64
C PRO A 79 16.90 7.16 -10.53
N THR A 80 16.66 6.62 -9.33
CA THR A 80 16.65 5.16 -9.09
C THR A 80 15.58 4.44 -9.92
N LEU A 81 14.37 5.00 -10.03
CA LEU A 81 13.26 4.39 -10.74
C LEU A 81 13.38 4.52 -12.26
N ARG A 82 14.11 5.51 -12.78
CA ARG A 82 14.45 5.60 -14.21
C ARG A 82 15.46 4.54 -14.62
N GLU A 83 16.49 4.34 -13.80
CA GLU A 83 17.53 3.33 -14.05
C GLU A 83 16.97 1.92 -13.89
N ARG A 84 16.12 1.72 -12.88
CA ARG A 84 15.52 0.42 -12.58
C ARG A 84 14.05 0.58 -12.17
N PRO A 85 13.11 0.55 -13.14
CA PRO A 85 11.68 0.57 -12.86
C PRO A 85 11.30 -0.58 -11.94
N GLN A 86 10.67 -0.26 -10.81
CA GLN A 86 10.22 -1.23 -9.80
C GLN A 86 9.07 -0.66 -8.99
N ALA A 87 8.24 -1.54 -8.44
CA ALA A 87 7.15 -1.14 -7.57
C ALA A 87 7.65 -0.50 -6.28
N ILE A 88 6.93 0.53 -5.85
CA ILE A 88 7.12 1.21 -4.58
C ILE A 88 5.79 1.19 -3.82
N ALA A 89 5.85 1.13 -2.49
CA ALA A 89 4.67 1.17 -1.65
C ALA A 89 4.79 2.28 -0.60
N GLY A 90 3.69 2.63 0.04
CA GLY A 90 3.78 3.54 1.17
C GLY A 90 2.50 3.69 1.96
N LEU A 91 2.66 4.33 3.13
CA LEU A 91 1.59 4.85 3.96
C LEU A 91 1.82 6.35 4.20
N THR A 92 0.98 7.17 3.59
CA THR A 92 1.17 8.63 3.55
C THR A 92 -0.15 9.37 3.66
N HIS A 93 -0.13 10.67 3.97
CA HIS A 93 -1.31 11.51 3.76
C HIS A 93 -1.77 11.47 2.29
N VAL A 94 -3.08 11.50 2.03
CA VAL A 94 -3.63 11.43 0.65
C VAL A 94 -3.09 12.53 -0.27
N GLY A 95 -2.78 13.71 0.27
CA GLY A 95 -2.19 14.81 -0.50
C GLY A 95 -0.77 14.49 -0.99
N ALA A 96 0.03 13.78 -0.19
CA ALA A 96 1.35 13.32 -0.61
C ALA A 96 1.24 12.22 -1.67
N LEU A 97 0.27 11.31 -1.53
CA LEU A 97 -0.03 10.30 -2.56
C LEU A 97 -0.42 10.95 -3.90
N PHE A 98 -1.26 11.98 -3.88
CA PHE A 98 -1.63 12.71 -5.10
C PHE A 98 -0.39 13.27 -5.85
N CYS A 99 0.55 13.88 -5.12
CA CYS A 99 1.79 14.37 -5.71
C CYS A 99 2.66 13.23 -6.26
N LEU A 100 2.79 12.12 -5.52
CA LEU A 100 3.53 10.94 -5.95
C LEU A 100 2.96 10.32 -7.21
N GLU A 101 1.64 10.15 -7.26
CA GLU A 101 0.90 9.66 -8.41
C GLU A 101 1.23 10.50 -9.65
N ARG A 102 1.12 11.82 -9.55
CA ARG A 102 1.40 12.72 -10.67
C ARG A 102 2.85 12.65 -11.13
N MET A 103 3.82 12.60 -10.21
CA MET A 103 5.24 12.51 -10.57
C MET A 103 5.62 11.13 -11.13
N ALA A 104 4.98 10.06 -10.67
CA ALA A 104 5.25 8.70 -11.12
C ALA A 104 4.78 8.45 -12.56
N TRP A 105 3.82 9.25 -13.05
CA TRP A 105 3.36 9.17 -14.42
C TRP A 105 4.43 9.42 -15.46
N ASP A 106 5.33 10.37 -15.20
CA ASP A 106 6.46 10.69 -16.08
C ASP A 106 7.43 9.51 -16.22
N LEU A 107 7.32 8.51 -15.33
CA LEU A 107 8.11 7.27 -15.34
C LEU A 107 7.31 6.07 -15.87
N GLY A 108 6.11 6.28 -16.42
CA GLY A 108 5.25 5.19 -16.90
C GLY A 108 4.69 4.30 -15.79
N MET A 109 4.58 4.83 -14.56
CA MET A 109 4.04 4.13 -13.41
C MET A 109 2.63 4.60 -13.07
N ARG A 110 1.84 3.74 -12.42
CA ARG A 110 0.45 3.98 -12.03
C ARG A 110 0.18 3.50 -10.62
N VAL A 111 -0.87 4.04 -10.00
CA VAL A 111 -1.34 3.57 -8.69
C VAL A 111 -2.10 2.27 -8.91
N MET A 112 -1.55 1.19 -8.36
CA MET A 112 -2.02 -0.18 -8.53
C MET A 112 -2.80 -0.70 -7.33
N LEU A 113 -2.63 -0.03 -6.19
CA LEU A 113 -3.36 -0.24 -4.95
C LEU A 113 -3.58 1.12 -4.30
N ARG A 114 -4.79 1.36 -3.81
CA ARG A 114 -5.11 2.50 -2.94
C ARG A 114 -6.15 2.10 -1.91
N ILE A 115 -5.81 2.30 -0.65
CA ILE A 115 -6.68 2.06 0.51
C ILE A 115 -6.57 3.29 1.40
N GLU A 116 -7.68 4.02 1.58
CA GLU A 116 -7.76 5.16 2.49
C GLU A 116 -8.16 4.69 3.89
N HIS A 117 -7.57 5.34 4.89
CA HIS A 117 -7.69 5.07 6.32
C HIS A 117 -8.26 6.31 6.98
N PHE A 118 -9.39 6.14 7.68
CA PHE A 118 -10.07 7.20 8.42
C PHE A 118 -10.13 6.81 9.88
N GLU A 119 -9.36 7.50 10.72
CA GLU A 119 -9.48 7.39 12.16
C GLU A 119 -10.64 8.27 12.64
N ASP A 120 -11.57 7.69 13.42
CA ASP A 120 -12.59 8.45 14.12
C ASP A 120 -12.09 8.97 15.49
N GLN A 121 -12.90 9.79 16.16
CA GLN A 121 -12.56 10.35 17.48
C GLN A 121 -12.42 9.29 18.58
N GLY A 122 -12.93 8.07 18.36
CA GLY A 122 -12.83 6.93 19.27
C GLY A 122 -11.58 6.07 19.03
N GLY A 123 -10.75 6.41 18.04
CA GLY A 123 -9.57 5.63 17.66
C GLY A 123 -9.88 4.44 16.76
N ASN A 124 -11.10 4.33 16.24
CA ASN A 124 -11.46 3.31 15.26
C ASN A 124 -11.00 3.75 13.87
N CYS A 125 -10.39 2.83 13.11
CA CYS A 125 -9.89 3.06 11.77
C CYS A 125 -10.76 2.34 10.75
N ARG A 126 -11.47 3.13 9.93
CA ARG A 126 -12.21 2.61 8.79
C ARG A 126 -11.32 2.59 7.55
N HIS A 127 -11.31 1.45 6.86
CA HIS A 127 -10.61 1.25 5.60
C HIS A 127 -11.57 1.35 4.41
N ILE A 128 -11.20 2.08 3.35
CA ILE A 128 -11.95 2.14 2.10
C ILE A 128 -10.99 2.01 0.92
N ALA A 129 -11.23 1.06 0.02
CA ALA A 129 -10.35 0.79 -1.10
C ALA A 129 -11.03 1.09 -2.44
N ALA A 130 -10.25 1.63 -3.38
CA ALA A 130 -10.76 2.08 -4.68
C ALA A 130 -11.17 0.93 -5.63
N ALA A 131 -10.56 -0.25 -5.49
CA ALA A 131 -10.81 -1.42 -6.34
C ALA A 131 -11.42 -2.60 -5.55
N GLY A 132 -12.11 -2.31 -4.44
CA GLY A 132 -12.53 -3.29 -3.44
C GLY A 132 -11.46 -3.49 -2.37
N ILE A 133 -11.89 -3.72 -1.13
CA ILE A 133 -10.98 -3.92 -0.01
C ILE A 133 -10.52 -5.39 -0.05
N PRO A 134 -9.20 -5.67 -0.07
CA PRO A 134 -8.71 -7.03 0.07
C PRO A 134 -9.31 -7.69 1.32
N ALA A 135 -9.71 -8.96 1.24
CA ALA A 135 -10.33 -9.64 2.38
C ALA A 135 -9.47 -9.62 3.67
N ALA A 136 -8.14 -9.56 3.49
CA ALA A 136 -7.17 -9.40 4.57
C ALA A 136 -7.27 -8.05 5.31
N MET A 137 -7.98 -7.07 4.75
CA MET A 137 -8.21 -5.73 5.29
C MET A 137 -9.68 -5.45 5.63
N THR A 138 -10.63 -6.28 5.19
CA THR A 138 -12.08 -6.12 5.48
C THR A 138 -12.49 -6.50 6.91
N GLY A 139 -11.57 -7.03 7.72
CA GLY A 139 -11.87 -7.50 9.07
C GLY A 139 -10.74 -7.27 10.06
N LEU A 140 -9.86 -6.29 9.80
CA LEU A 140 -8.83 -5.93 10.77
C LEU A 140 -9.51 -5.20 11.92
N PRO A 141 -9.51 -5.77 13.14
CA PRO A 141 -10.08 -5.09 14.28
C PRO A 141 -9.28 -3.83 14.57
N ASP A 142 -9.97 -2.82 15.08
CA ASP A 142 -9.45 -1.64 15.77
C ASP A 142 -8.69 -2.08 17.03
N ALA A 143 -7.57 -2.77 16.85
CA ALA A 143 -6.75 -3.22 17.94
C ALA A 143 -5.95 -2.00 18.40
N GLY A 144 -6.53 -1.28 19.37
CA GLY A 144 -5.84 -0.25 20.14
C GLY A 144 -4.40 -0.67 20.42
N GLY A 145 -3.46 0.07 19.82
CA GLY A 145 -2.02 -0.10 20.02
C GLY A 145 -1.26 -0.97 19.01
N ALA A 146 -1.91 -1.83 18.21
CA ALA A 146 -1.23 -2.59 17.15
C ALA A 146 -1.59 -1.97 15.78
N SER A 147 -0.95 -0.84 15.49
CA SER A 147 -1.36 0.09 14.43
C SER A 147 -1.55 -0.60 13.07
N TYR A 148 -2.65 -0.26 12.41
CA TYR A 148 -2.93 -0.68 11.04
C TYR A 148 -1.77 -0.39 10.07
N GLY A 149 -0.82 0.47 10.43
CA GLY A 149 0.43 0.70 9.72
C GLY A 149 1.27 -0.55 9.51
N ARG A 150 1.48 -1.36 10.56
CA ARG A 150 2.20 -2.65 10.44
C ARG A 150 1.46 -3.61 9.52
N GLN A 151 0.14 -3.67 9.69
CA GLN A 151 -0.72 -4.57 8.90
C GLN A 151 -0.75 -4.14 7.43
N ALA A 152 -0.78 -2.84 7.17
CA ALA A 152 -0.67 -2.26 5.84
C ALA A 152 0.69 -2.55 5.19
N ALA A 153 1.79 -2.54 5.95
CA ALA A 153 3.10 -2.93 5.44
C ALA A 153 3.13 -4.42 5.09
N GLY A 154 2.65 -5.27 5.99
CA GLY A 154 2.49 -6.70 5.74
C GLY A 154 1.64 -6.96 4.49
N PHE A 155 0.54 -6.22 4.30
CA PHE A 155 -0.27 -6.30 3.10
C PHE A 155 0.50 -5.82 1.86
N ALA A 156 1.09 -4.63 1.86
CA ALA A 156 1.81 -4.10 0.70
C ALA A 156 3.01 -4.98 0.27
N VAL A 157 3.65 -5.67 1.22
CA VAL A 157 4.80 -6.56 1.00
C VAL A 157 4.36 -7.98 0.61
N ALA A 158 3.41 -8.57 1.35
CA ALA A 158 3.01 -9.97 1.17
C ALA A 158 1.96 -10.15 0.06
N SER A 159 1.23 -9.09 -0.28
CA SER A 159 0.15 -9.18 -1.26
C SER A 159 0.72 -9.26 -2.65
N ARG A 160 0.74 -10.50 -3.15
CA ARG A 160 0.92 -10.84 -4.57
C ARG A 160 -0.33 -10.67 -5.50
N PRO A 161 -1.54 -10.17 -5.15
CA PRO A 161 -2.68 -10.38 -6.02
C PRO A 161 -2.98 -9.19 -6.93
N ALA A 162 -3.43 -9.49 -8.15
CA ALA A 162 -4.39 -8.72 -8.96
C ALA A 162 -4.37 -7.18 -8.80
N TRP A 163 -3.19 -6.58 -8.85
CA TRP A 163 -3.04 -5.14 -8.98
C TRP A 163 -3.84 -4.66 -10.18
N ARG A 164 -4.66 -3.64 -9.97
CA ARG A 164 -5.44 -3.01 -11.03
C ARG A 164 -5.10 -1.54 -11.02
N ASP A 165 -5.00 -0.98 -12.22
CA ASP A 165 -4.88 0.47 -12.34
C ASP A 165 -6.11 1.10 -11.67
N CYS A 166 -5.85 1.78 -10.56
CA CYS A 166 -6.80 2.57 -9.81
C CYS A 166 -6.31 4.02 -9.69
N THR A 167 -5.50 4.44 -10.67
CA THR A 167 -5.10 5.83 -10.85
C THR A 167 -6.35 6.70 -10.89
N HIS A 168 -6.34 7.80 -10.15
CA HIS A 168 -7.46 8.72 -9.94
C HIS A 168 -8.70 8.16 -9.24
N ALA A 169 -8.73 6.89 -8.87
CA ALA A 169 -9.85 6.35 -8.13
C ALA A 169 -9.73 6.78 -6.66
N ALA A 170 -10.40 7.87 -6.29
CA ALA A 170 -10.66 8.18 -4.90
C ALA A 170 -11.88 7.35 -4.44
N PRO A 171 -11.79 6.64 -3.31
CA PRO A 171 -12.96 5.97 -2.75
C PRO A 171 -14.05 6.99 -2.42
N ALA A 172 -15.31 6.59 -2.60
CA ALA A 172 -16.46 7.42 -2.24
C ALA A 172 -16.44 7.71 -0.72
N ARG A 173 -16.49 8.99 -0.37
CA ARG A 173 -16.50 9.43 1.04
C ARG A 173 -17.93 9.55 1.55
N ALA A 174 -18.18 8.96 2.71
CA ALA A 174 -19.43 9.20 3.43
C ALA A 174 -19.38 10.58 4.09
N ALA A 175 -20.52 11.29 4.09
CA ALA A 175 -20.66 12.54 4.83
C ALA A 175 -20.38 12.31 6.32
N GLY A 176 -19.63 13.23 6.95
CA GLY A 176 -19.25 13.15 8.37
C GLY A 176 -17.90 12.49 8.67
N GLN A 177 -17.10 12.15 7.64
CA GLN A 177 -15.70 11.74 7.83
C GLN A 177 -14.86 12.93 8.32
N THR A 178 -14.43 12.90 9.57
CA THR A 178 -13.52 13.86 10.19
C THR A 178 -12.15 13.22 10.39
N GLY A 179 -11.08 13.89 9.94
CA GLY A 179 -9.68 13.44 10.11
C GLY A 179 -8.83 13.68 8.85
N ASP A 180 -7.50 13.72 9.01
CA ASP A 180 -6.55 13.77 7.90
C ASP A 180 -6.36 12.36 7.33
N PRO A 181 -6.91 12.03 6.14
CA PRO A 181 -6.90 10.65 5.68
C PRO A 181 -5.49 10.23 5.27
N LEU A 182 -5.08 9.07 5.78
CA LEU A 182 -3.90 8.37 5.30
C LEU A 182 -4.29 7.38 4.22
N ALA A 183 -3.36 7.07 3.33
CA ALA A 183 -3.54 6.07 2.30
C ALA A 183 -2.38 5.08 2.31
N THR A 184 -2.71 3.79 2.34
CA THR A 184 -1.82 2.73 1.92
C THR A 184 -1.92 2.59 0.42
N TRP A 185 -0.78 2.51 -0.27
CA TRP A 185 -0.76 2.47 -1.72
C TRP A 185 0.41 1.67 -2.27
N VAL A 186 0.27 1.25 -3.53
CA VAL A 186 1.35 0.71 -4.36
C VAL A 186 1.35 1.46 -5.68
N ILE A 187 2.53 1.93 -6.10
CA ILE A 187 2.78 2.50 -7.42
C ILE A 187 3.74 1.57 -8.15
N ALA A 188 3.37 1.12 -9.34
CA ALA A 188 4.18 0.19 -10.12
C ALA A 188 4.22 0.55 -11.61
N PRO A 189 5.22 0.08 -12.37
CA PRO A 189 5.26 0.23 -13.82
C PRO A 189 4.04 -0.42 -14.49
N VAL A 190 3.45 0.28 -15.46
CA VAL A 190 2.41 -0.31 -16.32
C VAL A 190 3.09 -1.27 -17.29
N ARG A 191 2.64 -2.54 -17.35
CA ARG A 191 3.12 -3.44 -18.41
C ARG A 191 2.67 -2.87 -19.75
N ARG A 192 3.62 -2.56 -20.63
CA ARG A 192 3.30 -2.38 -22.05
C ARG A 192 2.94 -3.77 -22.59
N ALA A 193 1.73 -3.86 -23.17
CA ALA A 193 1.32 -5.02 -23.96
C ALA A 193 2.18 -5.12 -25.22
#